data_AF-A0A2W7B0M1-F1
#
_entry.id   AF-A0A2W7B0M1-F1
#
_cell.length_a   1.000
_cell.length_b   1.000
_cell.length_c   1.000
_cell.angle_alpha   90.00
_cell.angle_beta   90.00
_cell.angle_gamma   90.00
#
_symmetry.space_group_name_H-M   'P 1'
#
loop_
_entity.id
_entity.type
_entity.pdbx_description
1 polymer ?
#
loop_
_entity_poly.entity_id
_entity_poly.type
_entity_poly.pdbx_seq_one_letter_code
_entity_poly.pdbx_strand_id
1 'polypeptide(L)'
;MAQPFRRLTKYLLVSAIATLSTIAIASSAAAERREVDIRLLVNQDEGFTVMTRQAEILARSAAQRTFDREVLVSDVSVKVTAQNLNQDQAAIILQLIVSRRDWASRPDPKIWATYFPMAKTLIGIR
;
A
#
# COMPACT_ATOMS: atom_id res chain seq x y z
N MET A 1 -31.83 -44.91 -70.84
CA MET A 1 -31.78 -46.20 -70.11
C MET A 1 -30.36 -46.35 -69.55
N ALA A 2 -30.25 -46.64 -68.24
CA ALA A 2 -29.05 -46.99 -67.47
C ALA A 2 -27.93 -45.93 -67.29
N GLN A 3 -27.88 -45.35 -66.07
CA GLN A 3 -26.62 -44.90 -65.46
C GLN A 3 -25.77 -46.11 -65.05
N PRO A 4 -24.46 -45.91 -64.85
CA PRO A 4 -23.91 -46.35 -63.58
C PRO A 4 -23.08 -45.26 -62.88
N PHE A 5 -23.62 -44.96 -61.70
CA PHE A 5 -23.01 -44.57 -60.46
C PHE A 5 -21.50 -44.87 -60.27
N ARG A 6 -20.80 -43.82 -59.86
CA ARG A 6 -19.91 -43.75 -58.68
C ARG A 6 -18.44 -44.16 -58.87
N ARG A 7 -17.56 -43.15 -58.83
CA ARG A 7 -16.39 -43.18 -57.93
C ARG A 7 -15.94 -41.78 -57.50
N LEU A 8 -16.20 -41.56 -56.20
CA LEU A 8 -15.65 -40.63 -55.22
C LEU A 8 -14.82 -39.43 -55.70
N THR A 9 -15.52 -38.30 -55.65
CA THR A 9 -15.12 -36.97 -55.17
C THR A 9 -13.77 -36.91 -54.45
N LYS A 10 -12.76 -36.37 -55.14
CA LYS A 10 -11.61 -35.68 -54.52
C LYS A 10 -12.00 -34.21 -54.46
N TYR A 11 -12.26 -33.62 -53.29
CA TYR A 11 -11.93 -32.21 -53.03
C TYR A 11 -11.83 -31.97 -51.52
N LEU A 12 -10.64 -31.49 -51.16
CA LEU A 12 -10.23 -30.80 -49.95
C LEU A 12 -11.33 -29.95 -49.32
N LEU A 13 -11.59 -30.13 -48.03
CA LEU A 13 -11.99 -29.03 -47.15
C LEU A 13 -11.24 -29.18 -45.83
N VAL A 14 -10.07 -28.55 -45.79
CA VAL A 14 -9.32 -28.23 -44.57
C VAL A 14 -10.22 -27.33 -43.73
N SER A 15 -10.83 -27.87 -42.68
CA SER A 15 -11.56 -27.08 -41.69
C SER A 15 -10.53 -26.36 -40.83
N ALA A 16 -10.34 -25.08 -41.10
CA ALA A 16 -9.51 -24.18 -40.32
C ALA A 16 -10.16 -23.96 -38.94
N ILE A 17 -9.65 -24.62 -37.92
CA ILE A 17 -9.99 -24.28 -36.54
C ILE A 17 -9.10 -23.09 -36.15
N ALA A 18 -9.58 -21.87 -36.43
CA ALA A 18 -8.97 -20.66 -35.90
C ALA A 18 -9.43 -20.48 -34.44
N THR A 19 -8.73 -21.13 -33.50
CA THR A 19 -8.88 -20.81 -32.08
C THR A 19 -8.23 -19.45 -31.81
N LEU A 20 -9.02 -18.37 -31.81
CA LEU A 20 -8.60 -17.11 -31.18
C LEU A 20 -8.59 -17.31 -29.67
N SER A 21 -7.44 -17.68 -29.12
CA SER A 21 -7.20 -17.53 -27.69
C SER A 21 -6.97 -16.06 -27.39
N THR A 22 -8.03 -15.32 -27.10
CA THR A 22 -7.91 -14.00 -26.45
C THR A 22 -7.30 -14.20 -25.08
N ILE A 23 -5.99 -13.95 -24.97
CA ILE A 23 -5.31 -13.84 -23.69
C ILE A 23 -5.84 -12.56 -23.05
N ALA A 24 -6.79 -12.68 -22.12
CA ALA A 24 -7.17 -11.57 -21.26
C ALA A 24 -5.97 -11.29 -20.35
N ILE A 25 -5.14 -10.33 -20.73
CA ILE A 25 -4.13 -9.78 -19.82
C ILE A 25 -4.91 -8.95 -18.81
N ALA A 26 -5.30 -9.57 -17.69
CA ALA A 26 -5.79 -8.82 -16.55
C ALA A 26 -4.64 -7.92 -16.09
N SER A 27 -4.70 -6.62 -16.40
CA SER A 27 -3.80 -5.65 -15.82
C SER A 27 -4.17 -5.55 -14.33
N SER A 28 -3.46 -6.28 -13.47
CA SER A 28 -3.42 -5.93 -12.06
C SER A 28 -2.84 -4.53 -12.01
N ALA A 29 -3.68 -3.52 -11.77
CA ALA A 29 -3.21 -2.19 -11.44
C ALA A 29 -2.25 -2.37 -10.26
N ALA A 30 -0.95 -2.21 -10.51
CA ALA A 30 0.06 -2.39 -9.48
C ALA A 30 -0.26 -1.41 -8.36
N ALA A 31 -0.60 -1.92 -7.18
CA ALA A 31 -0.80 -1.11 -6.00
C ALA A 31 0.57 -0.54 -5.61
N GLU A 32 0.82 0.73 -5.98
CA GLU A 32 2.05 1.40 -5.59
C GLU A 32 1.93 1.82 -4.13
N ARG A 33 2.78 1.23 -3.29
CA ARG A 33 2.86 1.55 -1.86
C ARG A 33 4.03 2.49 -1.60
N ARG A 34 3.74 3.56 -0.88
CA ARG A 34 4.75 4.54 -0.45
C ARG A 34 5.06 4.43 1.03
N GLU A 35 6.33 4.28 1.36
CA GLU A 35 6.83 4.32 2.73
C GLU A 35 7.37 5.72 3.08
N VAL A 36 6.98 6.25 4.23
CA VAL A 36 7.45 7.54 4.76
C VAL A 36 7.99 7.34 6.16
N ASP A 37 9.26 7.66 6.38
CA ASP A 37 9.90 7.61 7.70
C ASP A 37 10.03 9.04 8.26
N ILE A 38 9.56 9.24 9.49
CA ILE A 38 9.61 10.51 10.20
C ILE A 38 10.36 10.31 11.50
N ARG A 39 11.31 11.20 11.77
CA ARG A 39 12.05 11.25 13.03
C ARG A 39 11.48 12.34 13.92
N LEU A 40 11.14 11.99 15.16
CA LEU A 40 10.67 12.89 16.20
C LEU A 40 11.69 12.90 17.34
N LEU A 41 12.13 14.08 17.76
CA LEU A 41 13.04 14.19 18.90
C LEU A 41 12.27 13.96 20.21
N VAL A 42 12.86 13.19 21.11
CA VAL A 42 12.32 12.95 22.45
C VAL A 42 12.47 14.20 23.28
N ASN A 43 11.34 14.68 23.79
CA ASN A 43 11.28 15.70 24.83
C ASN A 43 10.90 15.04 26.16
N GLN A 44 11.87 14.96 27.08
CA GLN A 44 11.69 14.31 28.38
C GLN A 44 10.63 15.01 29.25
N ASP A 45 10.40 16.31 29.04
CA ASP A 45 9.45 17.10 29.82
C ASP A 45 7.99 16.93 29.33
N GLU A 46 7.78 16.63 28.04
CA GLU A 46 6.45 16.50 27.43
C GLU A 46 5.78 15.14 27.67
N GLY A 47 6.57 14.11 28.02
CA GLY A 47 6.06 12.75 28.28
C GLY A 47 5.52 12.01 27.04
N PHE A 48 5.34 10.69 27.19
CA PHE A 48 5.06 9.80 26.04
C PHE A 48 3.71 10.07 25.36
N THR A 49 2.68 10.48 26.11
CA THR A 49 1.34 10.75 25.56
C THR A 49 1.35 11.94 24.61
N VAL A 50 2.06 13.02 24.96
CA VAL A 50 2.16 14.21 24.12
C VAL A 50 2.94 13.89 22.85
N MET A 51 4.05 13.16 22.97
CA MET A 51 4.82 12.69 21.82
C MET A 51 3.99 11.82 20.86
N THR A 52 3.16 10.92 21.41
CA THR A 52 2.27 10.09 20.60
C THR A 52 1.27 10.95 19.83
N ARG A 53 0.73 12.00 20.46
CA ARG A 53 -0.18 12.95 19.78
C ARG A 53 0.53 13.76 18.70
N GLN A 54 1.77 14.17 18.92
CA GLN A 54 2.59 14.81 17.88
C GLN A 54 2.84 13.84 16.71
N ALA A 55 3.13 12.58 16.99
CA ALA A 55 3.31 11.55 15.97
C ALA A 55 2.07 11.35 15.11
N GLU A 56 0.87 11.38 15.69
CA GLU A 56 -0.41 11.32 14.95
C GLU A 56 -0.54 12.48 13.96
N ILE A 57 -0.21 13.70 14.39
CA ILE A 57 -0.29 14.91 13.56
C ILE A 57 0.71 14.82 12.40
N LEU A 58 1.94 14.38 12.68
CA LEU A 58 2.97 14.19 11.67
C LEU A 58 2.59 13.11 10.66
N ALA A 59 2.09 11.97 11.14
CA ALA A 59 1.64 10.88 10.28
C ALA A 59 0.47 11.28 9.38
N ARG A 60 -0.51 12.00 9.93
CA ARG A 60 -1.62 12.57 9.17
C ARG A 60 -1.13 13.49 8.06
N SER A 61 -0.25 14.44 8.39
CA SER A 61 0.31 15.39 7.43
C SER A 61 1.10 14.70 6.32
N ALA A 62 1.87 13.67 6.66
CA ALA A 62 2.60 12.87 5.68
C ALA A 62 1.66 12.08 4.75
N ALA A 63 0.69 11.34 5.31
CA ALA A 63 -0.27 10.57 4.51
C ALA A 63 -1.04 11.48 3.54
N GLN A 64 -1.55 12.61 4.03
CA GLN A 64 -2.26 13.58 3.20
C GLN A 64 -1.39 14.11 2.06
N ARG A 65 -0.17 14.59 2.37
CA ARG A 65 0.75 15.13 1.36
C ARG A 65 1.15 14.09 0.32
N THR A 66 1.36 12.83 0.73
CA THR A 66 1.68 11.76 -0.21
C THR A 66 0.52 11.51 -1.16
N PHE A 67 -0.71 11.39 -0.66
CA PHE A 67 -1.87 11.19 -1.52
C PHE A 67 -2.13 12.39 -2.45
N ASP A 68 -1.88 13.62 -1.99
CA ASP A 68 -2.06 14.82 -2.80
C ASP A 68 -1.01 14.94 -3.93
N ARG A 69 0.22 14.45 -3.70
CA ARG A 69 1.35 14.61 -4.65
C ARG A 69 1.56 13.42 -5.57
N GLU A 70 1.32 12.21 -5.08
CA GLU A 70 1.67 10.96 -5.76
C GLU A 70 0.40 10.23 -6.21
N VAL A 71 -0.17 10.62 -7.36
CA VAL A 71 -1.49 10.16 -7.83
C VAL A 71 -1.58 8.64 -8.00
N LEU A 72 -0.47 7.98 -8.35
CA LEU A 72 -0.41 6.53 -8.57
C LEU A 72 -0.35 5.72 -7.28
N VAL A 73 0.01 6.35 -6.15
CA VAL A 73 0.09 5.67 -4.86
C VAL A 73 -1.30 5.30 -4.36
N SER A 74 -1.50 4.00 -4.15
CA SER A 74 -2.72 3.42 -3.59
C SER A 74 -2.65 3.26 -2.07
N ASP A 75 -1.44 3.09 -1.53
CA ASP A 75 -1.21 2.74 -0.13
C ASP A 75 -0.06 3.58 0.45
N VAL A 76 -0.24 4.08 1.67
CA VAL A 76 0.82 4.78 2.40
C VAL A 76 1.11 4.07 3.72
N SER A 77 2.39 3.88 4.02
CA SER A 77 2.91 3.42 5.31
C SER A 77 3.77 4.53 5.90
N VAL A 78 3.28 5.23 6.92
CA VAL A 78 4.04 6.24 7.66
C VAL A 78 4.56 5.64 8.96
N LYS A 79 5.86 5.69 9.18
CA LYS A 79 6.52 5.24 10.40
C LYS A 79 7.09 6.45 11.12
N VAL A 80 6.71 6.63 12.39
CA VAL A 80 7.24 7.71 13.23
C VAL A 80 8.17 7.09 14.28
N THR A 81 9.44 7.46 14.19
CA THR A 81 10.51 7.01 15.08
C THR A 81 10.85 8.12 16.06
N ALA A 82 10.65 7.88 17.34
CA ALA A 82 11.16 8.75 18.39
C ALA A 82 12.67 8.52 18.57
N GLN A 83 13.42 9.60 18.76
CA GLN A 83 14.87 9.58 18.92
C GLN A 83 15.30 10.42 20.11
N ASN A 84 16.02 9.78 21.03
CA ASN A 84 16.69 10.44 22.13
C ASN A 84 18.17 10.59 21.78
N LEU A 85 18.55 11.78 21.30
CA LEU A 85 19.91 12.07 20.85
C LEU A 85 20.95 12.02 21.99
N ASN A 86 20.53 12.26 23.24
CA ASN A 86 21.43 12.25 24.38
C ASN A 86 21.88 10.84 24.78
N GLN A 87 21.04 9.84 24.51
CA GLN A 87 21.27 8.44 24.90
C GLN A 87 21.44 7.51 23.69
N ASP A 88 21.49 8.07 22.48
CA ASP A 88 21.55 7.34 21.20
C ASP A 88 20.49 6.23 21.07
N GLN A 89 19.29 6.51 21.59
CA GLN A 89 18.16 5.58 21.58
C GLN A 89 17.14 5.98 20.53
N ALA A 90 16.57 5.00 19.83
CA ALA A 90 15.48 5.22 18.90
C ALA A 90 14.48 4.07 18.94
N ALA A 91 13.19 4.40 18.85
CA ALA A 91 12.12 3.41 18.75
C ALA A 91 10.95 3.95 17.94
N ILE A 92 10.29 3.07 17.19
CA ILE A 92 9.05 3.39 16.50
C ILE A 92 7.98 3.58 17.57
N ILE A 93 7.29 4.73 17.55
CA ILE A 93 6.21 5.02 18.50
C ILE A 93 4.82 4.90 17.86
N LEU A 94 4.74 5.10 16.53
CA LEU A 94 3.51 5.04 15.77
C LEU A 94 3.80 4.58 14.33
N GLN A 95 2.95 3.69 13.82
CA GLN A 95 2.90 3.34 12.41
C GLN A 95 1.48 3.53 11.89
N LEU A 96 1.31 4.23 10.77
CA LEU A 96 0.03 4.43 10.10
C LEU A 96 0.10 3.76 8.74
N ILE A 97 -0.79 2.80 8.48
CA ILE A 97 -0.91 2.14 7.18
C ILE A 97 -2.34 2.33 6.69
N VAL A 98 -2.51 2.95 5.53
CA VAL A 98 -3.85 3.25 5.00
C VAL A 98 -3.86 3.31 3.48
N SER A 99 -4.97 2.89 2.87
CA SER A 99 -5.21 3.06 1.45
C SER A 99 -5.76 4.45 1.14
N ARG A 100 -5.58 4.93 -0.10
CA ARG A 100 -6.15 6.19 -0.59
C ARG A 100 -7.67 6.23 -0.42
N ARG A 101 -8.35 5.11 -0.72
CA ARG A 101 -9.82 5.00 -0.63
C ARG A 101 -10.28 5.16 0.81
N ASP A 102 -9.62 4.45 1.73
CA ASP A 102 -9.95 4.49 3.14
C ASP A 102 -9.66 5.87 3.74
N TRP A 103 -8.51 6.46 3.39
CA TRP A 103 -8.13 7.80 3.81
C TRP A 103 -9.11 8.87 3.33
N ALA A 104 -9.56 8.80 2.07
CA ALA A 104 -10.55 9.72 1.54
C ALA A 104 -11.89 9.63 2.29
N SER A 105 -12.28 8.43 2.72
CA SER A 105 -13.51 8.24 3.50
C SER A 105 -13.38 8.69 4.96
N ARG A 106 -12.22 8.46 5.57
CA ARG A 106 -11.94 8.71 7.00
C ARG A 106 -10.47 9.13 7.17
N PRO A 107 -10.16 10.41 6.98
CA PRO A 107 -8.82 10.94 7.17
C PRO A 107 -8.60 11.21 8.66
N ASP A 108 -8.61 10.16 9.49
CA ASP A 108 -8.28 10.23 10.92
C ASP A 108 -7.13 9.25 11.20
N PRO A 109 -5.93 9.72 11.59
CA PRO A 109 -4.80 8.85 11.87
C PRO A 109 -5.10 7.81 12.95
N LYS A 110 -5.99 8.09 13.91
CA LYS A 110 -6.27 7.20 15.04
C LYS A 110 -6.95 5.89 14.64
N ILE A 111 -7.64 5.89 13.50
CA ILE A 111 -8.32 4.70 12.96
C ILE A 111 -7.31 3.72 12.36
N TRP A 112 -6.24 4.25 11.78
CA TRP A 112 -5.27 3.50 10.97
C TRP A 112 -3.91 3.34 11.65
N ALA A 113 -3.72 3.96 12.82
CA ALA A 113 -2.49 3.94 13.57
C ALA A 113 -2.37 2.68 14.43
N THR A 114 -1.19 2.07 14.38
CA THR A 114 -0.69 1.12 15.37
C THR A 114 0.28 1.86 16.29
N TYR A 115 0.01 1.78 17.59
CA TYR A 115 0.80 2.42 18.63
C TYR A 115 1.75 1.42 19.28
N PHE A 116 2.96 1.86 19.60
CA PHE A 116 3.98 1.03 20.23
C PHE A 116 4.31 1.57 21.63
N PRO A 117 3.45 1.33 22.64
CA PRO A 117 3.64 1.90 23.98
C PRO A 117 4.92 1.42 24.67
N MET A 118 5.42 0.23 24.33
CA MET A 118 6.71 -0.27 24.83
C MET A 118 7.90 0.58 24.36
N ALA A 119 7.75 1.39 23.31
CA ALA A 119 8.78 2.32 22.90
C ALA A 119 9.14 3.33 23.99
N LYS A 120 8.21 3.64 24.92
CA LYS A 120 8.45 4.50 26.09
C LYS A 120 9.69 4.07 26.86
N THR A 121 9.82 2.77 27.15
CA THR A 121 10.96 2.24 27.92
C THR A 121 12.24 2.22 27.10
N LEU A 122 12.15 1.97 25.80
CA LEU A 122 13.30 1.91 24.88
C LEU A 122 13.97 3.27 24.66
N ILE A 123 13.20 4.36 24.75
CA ILE A 123 13.70 5.74 24.56
C ILE A 123 13.92 6.51 25.87
N GLY A 124 13.79 5.81 27.00
CA GLY A 124 14.16 6.34 28.32
C GLY A 124 13.15 7.29 28.97
N ILE A 125 11.89 7.34 28.48
CA ILE A 125 10.83 8.14 29.12
C ILE A 125 10.25 7.32 30.28
N ARG A 126 10.24 7.86 31.49
CA ARG A 126 9.71 7.18 32.69
C ARG A 126 8.25 7.50 32.96
#